data_AF-A0A938ULZ3-F1
#
_entry.id   AF-A0A938ULZ3-F1
#
_cell.length_a   1.000
_cell.length_b   1.000
_cell.length_c   1.000
_cell.angle_alpha   90.00
_cell.angle_beta   90.00
_cell.angle_gamma   90.00
#
_symmetry.space_group_name_H-M   'P 1'
#
loop_
_entity.id
_entity.type
_entity.pdbx_description
1 polymer ?
#
loop_
_entity_poly.entity_id
_entity_poly.type
_entity_poly.pdbx_seq_one_letter_code
_entity_poly.pdbx_strand_id
1 'polypeptide(L)'
;MTEIALRAWIAGFACLALAACASSGSRPVDFGSTEKAAEETAPLGGASLDLRRANMARMYEDLMHFRTALDDAEQRGDRTTQVALQHFVDAYIGMHLDPMLAGEWQSRHPELWGVDADLRLAKAQVLARMRERARANAVLEEVGTRYAGREDMLVHYPPGNQSPLGKAVQLIRDGD
;
A
#
# COMPACT_ATOMS: atom_id res chain seq x y z
N MET A 1 -17.55 -43.73 56.54
CA MET A 1 -17.81 -43.17 55.20
C MET A 1 -18.37 -41.78 55.45
N THR A 2 -17.50 -40.77 55.56
CA THR A 2 -17.24 -39.73 54.51
C THR A 2 -18.51 -38.92 54.23
N GLU A 3 -18.65 -37.60 54.33
CA GLU A 3 -17.84 -36.38 54.37
C GLU A 3 -18.89 -35.28 54.71
N ILE A 4 -18.59 -34.10 55.26
CA ILE A 4 -18.39 -32.88 54.45
C ILE A 4 -17.76 -31.85 55.38
N ALA A 5 -16.53 -31.52 55.01
CA ALA A 5 -15.68 -30.54 55.61
C ALA A 5 -16.14 -29.12 55.29
N LEU A 6 -15.93 -28.25 56.28
CA LEU A 6 -15.25 -26.96 56.13
C LEU A 6 -15.74 -26.05 55.00
N ARG A 7 -16.65 -25.15 55.36
CA ARG A 7 -16.83 -23.86 54.67
C ARG A 7 -15.52 -23.08 54.74
N ALA A 8 -14.79 -23.11 53.64
CA ALA A 8 -13.59 -22.33 53.42
C ALA A 8 -13.78 -21.39 52.23
N TRP A 9 -12.95 -20.35 52.21
CA TRP A 9 -12.71 -19.34 51.17
C TRP A 9 -13.52 -18.06 51.33
N ILE A 10 -13.06 -17.11 52.16
CA ILE A 10 -11.86 -16.24 52.02
C ILE A 10 -12.01 -15.25 50.86
N ALA A 11 -12.15 -14.00 51.26
CA ALA A 11 -12.02 -12.80 50.47
C ALA A 11 -10.76 -12.83 49.59
N GLY A 12 -10.98 -12.86 48.28
CA GLY A 12 -9.94 -12.74 47.25
C GLY A 12 -10.11 -11.42 46.51
N PHE A 13 -9.42 -10.40 47.00
CA PHE A 13 -9.25 -9.09 46.39
C PHE A 13 -8.48 -9.25 45.07
N ALA A 14 -9.19 -9.47 43.96
CA ALA A 14 -8.58 -9.47 42.64
C ALA A 14 -8.34 -8.02 42.21
N CYS A 15 -7.18 -7.48 42.57
CA CYS A 15 -6.61 -6.28 41.98
C CYS A 15 -6.67 -6.41 40.45
N LEU A 16 -7.50 -5.56 39.84
CA LEU A 16 -7.49 -5.29 38.40
C LEU A 16 -6.10 -4.77 38.03
N ALA A 17 -5.21 -5.68 37.63
CA ALA A 17 -4.00 -5.34 36.91
C ALA A 17 -4.37 -4.97 35.48
N LEU A 18 -5.01 -3.81 35.31
CA LEU A 18 -4.91 -3.03 34.07
C LEU A 18 -3.80 -1.99 34.25
N ALA A 19 -2.64 -2.48 34.71
CA ALA A 19 -1.38 -1.78 34.50
C ALA A 19 -1.05 -1.93 33.02
N ALA A 20 -1.56 -0.98 32.24
CA ALA A 20 -0.85 -0.34 31.16
C ALA A 20 0.23 -1.21 30.51
N CYS A 21 -0.17 -2.04 29.53
CA CYS A 21 0.65 -2.18 28.34
C CYS A 21 0.76 -0.78 27.73
N ALA A 22 1.72 0.00 28.22
CA ALA A 22 2.25 1.15 27.52
C ALA A 22 2.94 0.58 26.27
N SER A 23 2.15 0.20 25.27
CA SER A 23 2.62 0.17 23.90
C SER A 23 2.99 1.61 23.62
N SER A 24 4.28 1.93 23.67
CA SER A 24 4.83 3.17 23.16
C SER A 24 4.17 3.41 21.83
N GLY A 25 3.26 4.37 21.78
CA GLY A 25 2.52 4.70 20.58
C GLY A 25 3.54 4.98 19.50
N SER A 26 3.67 4.04 18.56
CA SER A 26 4.13 4.35 17.22
C SER A 26 3.12 5.39 16.73
N ARG A 27 3.45 6.66 16.93
CA ARG A 27 2.78 7.74 16.21
C ARG A 27 2.77 7.30 14.75
N PRO A 28 1.61 7.30 14.07
CA PRO A 28 1.64 7.17 12.63
C PRO A 28 2.62 8.22 12.14
N VAL A 29 3.65 7.78 11.41
CA VAL A 29 4.57 8.71 10.77
C VAL A 29 3.70 9.55 9.85
N ASP A 30 3.52 10.81 10.20
CA ASP A 30 2.71 11.74 9.43
C ASP A 30 3.51 12.15 8.20
N PHE A 31 3.42 11.32 7.17
CA PHE A 31 3.97 11.63 5.86
C PHE A 31 3.23 12.84 5.25
N GLY A 32 1.96 13.06 5.58
CA GLY A 32 1.10 14.04 4.91
C GLY A 32 1.38 15.51 5.25
N SER A 33 1.65 15.85 6.52
CA SER A 33 1.84 17.26 6.91
C SER A 33 3.17 17.86 6.46
N THR A 34 4.25 17.07 6.52
CA THR A 34 5.57 17.47 6.03
C THR A 34 5.65 17.48 4.51
N GLU A 35 4.91 16.60 3.82
CA GLU A 35 4.91 16.51 2.36
C GLU A 35 4.06 17.58 1.68
N LYS A 36 2.92 17.99 2.26
CA LYS A 36 2.14 19.14 1.76
C LYS A 36 2.94 20.44 1.79
N ALA A 37 3.73 20.64 2.85
CA ALA A 37 4.61 21.81 2.96
C ALA A 37 5.74 21.77 1.91
N ALA A 38 6.23 20.58 1.56
CA ALA A 38 7.25 20.38 0.53
C ALA A 38 6.71 20.58 -0.90
N GLU A 39 5.44 20.25 -1.13
CA GLU A 39 4.71 20.52 -2.38
C GLU A 39 4.46 22.03 -2.60
N GLU A 40 4.25 22.81 -1.53
CA GLU A 40 3.92 24.24 -1.60
C GLU A 40 5.11 25.19 -1.75
N THR A 41 6.37 24.79 -1.48
CA THR A 41 7.45 25.79 -1.29
C THR A 41 8.76 25.66 -2.08
N ALA A 42 9.12 24.54 -2.71
CA ALA A 42 10.35 24.51 -3.54
C ALA A 42 10.43 23.26 -4.42
N PRO A 43 11.15 23.30 -5.56
CA PRO A 43 11.63 22.07 -6.18
C PRO A 43 12.40 21.30 -5.11
N LEU A 44 11.96 20.07 -4.83
CA LEU A 44 12.66 19.21 -3.88
C LEU A 44 14.14 19.20 -4.23
N GLY A 45 14.99 19.67 -3.31
CA GLY A 45 16.44 19.51 -3.44
C GLY A 45 16.81 18.02 -3.47
N GLY A 46 18.05 17.71 -3.86
CA GLY A 46 18.49 16.31 -4.08
C GLY A 46 18.12 15.35 -2.96
N ALA A 47 18.38 15.69 -1.69
CA ALA A 47 18.09 14.80 -0.55
C ALA A 47 16.59 14.52 -0.35
N SER A 48 15.72 15.53 -0.52
CA SER A 48 14.28 15.34 -0.43
C SER A 48 13.71 14.57 -1.62
N LEU A 49 14.29 14.76 -2.81
CA LEU A 49 13.91 14.03 -4.01
C LEU A 49 14.31 12.54 -3.90
N ASP A 50 15.50 12.26 -3.38
CA ASP A 50 15.98 10.91 -3.11
C ASP A 50 15.13 10.20 -2.06
N LEU A 51 14.77 10.92 -0.98
CA LEU A 51 13.85 10.38 0.03
C LEU A 51 12.48 10.04 -0.59
N ARG A 52 11.98 10.90 -1.48
CA ARG A 52 10.72 10.61 -2.20
C ARG A 52 10.86 9.36 -3.05
N ARG A 53 11.90 9.28 -3.88
CA ARG A 53 12.18 8.12 -4.73
C ARG A 53 12.24 6.85 -3.90
N ALA A 54 12.95 6.87 -2.77
CA ALA A 54 13.07 5.74 -1.86
C ALA A 54 11.72 5.34 -1.22
N ASN A 55 10.89 6.30 -0.84
CA ASN A 55 9.56 6.02 -0.30
C ASN A 55 8.65 5.39 -1.35
N MET A 56 8.63 5.91 -2.58
CA MET A 56 7.84 5.33 -3.67
C MET A 56 8.32 3.92 -4.03
N ALA A 57 9.64 3.70 -4.07
CA ALA A 57 10.20 2.37 -4.29
C ALA A 57 9.81 1.37 -3.18
N ARG A 58 9.85 1.80 -1.91
CA ARG A 58 9.38 0.96 -0.79
C ARG A 58 7.90 0.59 -0.96
N MET A 59 7.05 1.56 -1.28
CA MET A 59 5.63 1.32 -1.48
C MET A 59 5.36 0.39 -2.66
N TYR A 60 6.17 0.47 -3.71
CA TYR A 60 6.09 -0.46 -4.84
C TYR A 60 6.37 -1.90 -4.38
N GLU A 61 7.43 -2.13 -3.61
CA GLU A 61 7.74 -3.44 -3.05
C GLU A 61 6.62 -3.96 -2.14
N ASP A 62 6.05 -3.10 -1.29
CA ASP A 62 4.91 -3.46 -0.44
C ASP A 62 3.71 -3.94 -1.28
N LEU A 63 3.39 -3.26 -2.39
CA LEU A 63 2.32 -3.68 -3.30
C LEU A 63 2.65 -5.01 -4.01
N MET A 64 3.91 -5.26 -4.36
CA MET A 64 4.32 -6.55 -4.95
C MET A 64 4.17 -7.70 -3.94
N HIS A 65 4.49 -7.45 -2.67
CA HIS A 65 4.23 -8.40 -1.60
C HIS A 65 2.73 -8.64 -1.41
N PHE A 66 1.90 -7.60 -1.40
CA PHE A 66 0.45 -7.76 -1.27
C PHE A 66 -0.17 -8.51 -2.45
N ARG A 67 0.29 -8.25 -3.67
CA ARG A 67 -0.14 -8.99 -4.85
C ARG A 67 0.13 -10.48 -4.69
N THR A 68 1.36 -10.83 -4.31
CA THR A 68 1.78 -12.21 -4.09
C THR A 68 0.95 -12.88 -2.99
N ALA A 69 0.71 -12.18 -1.88
CA ALA A 69 -0.11 -12.70 -0.79
C ALA A 69 -1.59 -12.91 -1.19
N LEU A 70 -2.15 -12.04 -2.04
CA LEU A 70 -3.49 -12.19 -2.61
C LEU A 70 -3.55 -13.39 -3.56
N ASP A 71 -2.53 -13.58 -4.41
CA ASP A 71 -2.40 -14.73 -5.30
C ASP A 71 -2.36 -16.04 -4.52
N ASP A 72 -1.50 -16.10 -3.52
CA ASP A 72 -1.32 -17.27 -2.66
C ASP A 72 -2.59 -17.64 -1.89
N ALA A 73 -3.32 -16.65 -1.38
CA ALA A 73 -4.59 -16.86 -0.68
C ALA A 73 -5.66 -17.41 -1.63
N GLU A 74 -5.74 -16.88 -2.86
CA GLU A 74 -6.67 -17.36 -3.88
C GLU A 74 -6.35 -18.78 -4.34
N GLN A 75 -5.08 -19.09 -4.61
CA GLN A 75 -4.64 -20.43 -5.03
C GLN A 75 -4.94 -21.50 -3.98
N ARG A 76 -4.87 -21.16 -2.69
CA ARG A 76 -5.25 -22.06 -1.59
C ARG A 76 -6.77 -22.15 -1.38
N GLY A 77 -7.56 -21.29 -2.01
CA GLY A 77 -8.99 -21.17 -1.74
C GLY A 77 -9.31 -20.64 -0.33
N ASP A 78 -8.36 -19.94 0.31
CA ASP A 78 -8.53 -19.41 1.66
C ASP A 78 -9.27 -18.07 1.63
N ARG A 79 -10.60 -18.17 1.57
CA ARG A 79 -11.49 -17.01 1.48
C ARG A 79 -11.38 -16.07 2.68
N THR A 80 -11.14 -16.60 3.88
CA THR A 80 -11.05 -15.78 5.10
C THR A 80 -9.81 -14.90 5.03
N THR A 81 -8.65 -15.48 4.71
CA THR A 81 -7.42 -14.71 4.53
C THR A 81 -7.53 -13.74 3.36
N GLN A 82 -8.16 -14.16 2.25
CA GLN A 82 -8.38 -13.28 1.10
C GLN A 82 -9.16 -12.01 1.49
N VAL A 83 -10.27 -12.15 2.22
CA VAL A 83 -11.09 -11.00 2.65
C VAL A 83 -10.31 -10.11 3.64
N ALA A 84 -9.64 -10.70 4.62
CA ALA A 84 -8.84 -9.94 5.58
C ALA A 84 -7.71 -9.14 4.90
N LEU A 85 -7.03 -9.77 3.94
CA LEU A 85 -5.97 -9.15 3.17
C LEU A 85 -6.51 -8.03 2.28
N GLN A 86 -7.65 -8.22 1.61
CA GLN A 86 -8.30 -7.17 0.83
C GLN A 86 -8.60 -5.93 1.67
N HIS A 87 -9.15 -6.09 2.87
CA HIS A 87 -9.42 -4.96 3.77
C HIS A 87 -8.14 -4.25 4.21
N PHE A 88 -7.09 -5.02 4.55
CA PHE A 88 -5.81 -4.46 4.92
C PHE A 88 -5.19 -3.65 3.77
N VAL A 89 -5.18 -4.23 2.57
CA VAL A 89 -4.61 -3.58 1.37
C VAL A 89 -5.41 -2.34 1.00
N ASP A 90 -6.73 -2.37 1.08
CA ASP A 90 -7.57 -1.20 0.82
C ASP A 90 -7.25 -0.05 1.78
N ALA A 91 -7.14 -0.35 3.07
CA ALA A 91 -6.77 0.62 4.10
C ALA A 91 -5.36 1.17 3.85
N TYR A 92 -4.38 0.32 3.52
CA TYR A 92 -3.03 0.74 3.18
C TYR A 92 -3.01 1.69 1.98
N ILE A 93 -3.75 1.35 0.91
CA ILE A 93 -3.86 2.19 -0.28
C ILE A 93 -4.44 3.56 0.10
N GLY A 94 -5.57 3.59 0.80
CA GLY A 94 -6.24 4.85 1.15
C GLY A 94 -5.45 5.73 2.14
N MET A 95 -4.75 5.12 3.09
CA MET A 95 -4.05 5.85 4.16
C MET A 95 -2.64 6.30 3.79
N HIS A 96 -1.94 5.54 2.94
CA HIS A 96 -0.53 5.77 2.66
C HIS A 96 -0.28 6.07 1.18
N LEU A 97 -0.77 5.20 0.30
CA LEU A 97 -0.45 5.30 -1.12
C LEU A 97 -1.18 6.45 -1.83
N ASP A 98 -2.47 6.62 -1.59
CA ASP A 98 -3.28 7.64 -2.25
C ASP A 98 -2.79 9.05 -1.91
N PRO A 99 -2.47 9.39 -0.64
CA PRO A 99 -1.83 10.67 -0.31
C PRO A 99 -0.49 10.88 -1.02
N MET A 100 0.34 9.82 -1.12
CA MET A 100 1.62 9.86 -1.83
C MET A 100 1.44 10.11 -3.34
N LEU A 101 0.34 9.65 -3.93
CA LEU A 101 0.08 9.77 -5.37
C LEU A 101 -0.86 10.92 -5.74
N ALA A 102 -1.39 11.68 -4.78
CA ALA A 102 -2.36 12.73 -5.05
C ALA A 102 -1.79 13.87 -5.91
N GLY A 103 -0.54 14.26 -5.66
CA GLY A 103 0.13 15.33 -6.39
C GLY A 103 0.39 15.01 -7.87
N GLU A 104 0.50 16.05 -8.69
CA GLU A 104 0.95 15.93 -10.08
C GLU A 104 2.45 16.10 -10.27
N TRP A 105 3.13 16.65 -9.26
CA TRP A 105 4.52 17.06 -9.39
C TRP A 105 5.45 15.86 -9.63
N GLN A 106 5.21 14.71 -9.01
CA GLN A 106 6.03 13.48 -9.18
C GLN A 106 6.06 13.04 -10.65
N SER A 107 4.90 13.05 -11.30
CA SER A 107 4.76 12.70 -12.72
C SER A 107 5.36 13.74 -13.67
N ARG A 108 5.75 14.92 -13.17
CA ARG A 108 6.42 15.98 -13.94
C ARG A 108 7.94 15.99 -13.75
N HIS A 109 8.49 15.29 -12.75
CA HIS A 109 9.94 15.20 -12.55
C HIS A 109 10.55 14.00 -13.29
N PRO A 110 11.47 14.21 -14.26
CA PRO A 110 12.08 13.13 -15.04
C PRO A 110 12.72 12.03 -14.20
N GLU A 111 13.32 12.45 -13.08
CA GLU A 111 13.98 11.60 -12.10
C GLU A 111 13.05 10.65 -11.33
N LEU A 112 11.74 10.90 -11.37
CA LEU A 112 10.72 10.13 -10.68
C LEU A 112 9.78 9.40 -11.63
N TRP A 113 9.80 9.70 -12.94
CA TRP A 113 8.82 9.19 -13.90
C TRP A 113 8.67 7.67 -13.88
N GLY A 114 9.78 6.94 -13.91
CA GLY A 114 9.76 5.47 -13.91
C GLY A 114 9.13 4.91 -12.64
N VAL A 115 9.62 5.34 -11.46
CA VAL A 115 9.12 4.83 -10.18
C VAL A 115 7.68 5.26 -9.89
N ASP A 116 7.25 6.46 -10.29
CA ASP A 116 5.84 6.88 -10.16
C ASP A 116 4.92 6.07 -11.08
N ALA A 117 5.35 5.77 -12.32
CA ALA A 117 4.60 4.93 -13.25
C ALA A 117 4.51 3.49 -12.74
N ASP A 118 5.64 2.90 -12.32
CA ASP A 118 5.71 1.55 -11.74
C ASP A 118 4.78 1.42 -10.53
N LEU A 119 4.80 2.41 -9.63
CA LEU A 119 3.97 2.42 -8.43
C LEU A 119 2.48 2.49 -8.76
N ARG A 120 2.10 3.28 -9.76
CA ARG A 120 0.69 3.39 -10.22
C ARG A 120 0.22 2.13 -10.94
N LEU A 121 1.08 1.51 -11.75
CA LEU A 121 0.78 0.22 -12.38
C LEU A 121 0.62 -0.89 -11.32
N ALA A 122 1.50 -0.92 -10.32
CA ALA A 122 1.39 -1.83 -9.18
C ALA A 122 0.07 -1.64 -8.42
N LYS A 123 -0.33 -0.39 -8.18
CA LYS A 123 -1.64 -0.05 -7.58
C LYS A 123 -2.79 -0.60 -8.42
N ALA A 124 -2.79 -0.33 -9.72
CA ALA A 124 -3.83 -0.81 -10.63
C ALA A 124 -3.93 -2.34 -10.63
N GLN A 125 -2.78 -3.03 -10.67
CA GLN A 125 -2.73 -4.48 -10.65
C GLN A 125 -3.29 -5.06 -9.35
N VAL A 126 -2.89 -4.52 -8.19
CA VAL A 126 -3.41 -4.96 -6.88
C VAL A 126 -4.92 -4.73 -6.79
N LEU A 127 -5.43 -3.58 -7.24
CA LEU A 127 -6.86 -3.29 -7.28
C LEU A 127 -7.61 -4.28 -8.20
N ALA A 128 -7.07 -4.55 -9.40
CA ALA A 128 -7.65 -5.54 -10.30
C ALA A 128 -7.72 -6.92 -9.64
N ARG A 129 -6.69 -7.29 -8.87
CA ARG A 129 -6.64 -8.56 -8.13
C ARG A 129 -7.65 -8.64 -6.99
N MET A 130 -7.91 -7.53 -6.33
CA MET A 130 -8.98 -7.37 -5.33
C MET A 130 -10.38 -7.34 -5.97
N ARG A 131 -10.49 -7.45 -7.31
CA ARG A 131 -11.73 -7.32 -8.10
C ARG A 131 -12.31 -5.90 -8.11
N GLU A 132 -11.51 -4.90 -7.75
CA GLU A 132 -11.83 -3.48 -7.76
C GLU A 132 -11.61 -2.86 -9.16
N ARG A 133 -12.25 -3.47 -10.18
CA ARG A 133 -11.99 -3.15 -11.60
C ARG A 133 -12.20 -1.67 -11.96
N ALA A 134 -13.22 -1.05 -11.39
CA ALA A 134 -13.50 0.38 -11.65
C ALA A 134 -12.36 1.27 -11.14
N ARG A 135 -11.84 0.99 -9.93
CA ARG A 135 -10.71 1.72 -9.35
C ARG A 135 -9.41 1.45 -10.10
N ALA A 136 -9.18 0.18 -10.49
CA ALA A 136 -8.03 -0.17 -11.32
C ALA A 136 -8.03 0.61 -12.65
N ASN A 137 -9.17 0.62 -13.36
CA ASN A 137 -9.31 1.36 -14.62
C ASN A 137 -9.11 2.87 -14.44
N ALA A 138 -9.65 3.47 -13.38
CA ALA A 138 -9.44 4.88 -13.08
C ALA A 138 -7.95 5.20 -12.90
N VAL A 139 -7.18 4.34 -12.22
CA VAL A 139 -5.73 4.50 -12.09
C VAL A 139 -5.03 4.39 -13.45
N LEU A 140 -5.44 3.44 -14.31
CA LEU A 140 -4.84 3.29 -15.65
C LEU A 140 -5.16 4.46 -16.59
N GLU A 141 -6.36 5.04 -16.49
CA GLU A 141 -6.73 6.27 -17.19
C GLU A 141 -5.89 7.46 -16.71
N GLU A 142 -5.68 7.56 -15.40
CA GLU A 142 -4.81 8.57 -14.80
C GLU A 142 -3.36 8.42 -15.29
N VAL A 143 -2.83 7.20 -15.36
CA VAL A 143 -1.51 6.90 -15.94
C VAL A 143 -1.45 7.35 -17.40
N GLY A 144 -2.44 7.00 -18.22
CA GLY A 144 -2.51 7.43 -19.62
C GLY A 144 -2.52 8.95 -19.77
N THR A 145 -3.23 9.65 -18.89
CA THR A 145 -3.30 11.13 -18.90
C THR A 145 -1.97 11.76 -18.49
N ARG A 146 -1.38 11.30 -17.38
CA ARG A 146 -0.15 11.88 -16.81
C ARG A 146 1.08 11.66 -17.71
N TYR A 147 1.12 10.53 -18.40
CA TYR A 147 2.25 10.09 -19.22
C TYR A 147 1.96 10.13 -20.71
N ALA A 148 0.96 10.91 -21.14
CA ALA A 148 0.67 11.12 -22.56
C ALA A 148 1.94 11.58 -23.30
N GLY A 149 2.24 10.91 -24.42
CA GLY A 149 3.46 11.14 -25.21
C GLY A 149 4.74 10.50 -24.62
N ARG A 150 4.62 9.69 -23.56
CA ARG A 150 5.72 8.91 -22.94
C ARG A 150 5.40 7.42 -22.86
N GLU A 151 4.61 6.91 -23.81
CA GLU A 151 4.14 5.52 -23.84
C GLU A 151 5.28 4.51 -24.03
N ASP A 152 6.39 4.94 -24.64
CA ASP A 152 7.59 4.14 -24.86
C ASP A 152 8.54 4.09 -23.64
N MET A 153 8.22 4.82 -22.56
CA MET A 153 8.99 4.78 -21.33
C MET A 153 8.99 3.37 -20.74
N LEU A 154 10.16 2.86 -20.37
CA LEU A 154 10.28 1.54 -19.76
C LEU A 154 9.80 1.56 -18.31
N VAL A 155 8.98 0.56 -17.99
CA VAL A 155 8.43 0.29 -16.66
C VAL A 155 8.60 -1.19 -16.30
N HIS A 156 8.61 -1.49 -15.02
CA HIS A 156 8.80 -2.84 -14.47
C HIS A 156 7.49 -3.63 -14.47
N TYR A 157 7.01 -3.96 -15.66
CA TYR A 157 5.80 -4.77 -15.84
C TYR A 157 5.92 -5.72 -17.04
N PRO A 158 5.50 -7.00 -16.92
CA PRO A 158 5.12 -7.69 -15.69
C PRO A 158 6.28 -7.73 -14.67
N PRO A 159 6.00 -7.99 -13.38
CA PRO A 159 7.02 -8.04 -12.33
C PRO A 159 8.25 -8.87 -12.73
N GLY A 160 9.45 -8.29 -12.58
CA GLY A 160 10.71 -8.91 -12.98
C GLY A 160 11.09 -8.74 -14.46
N ASN A 161 10.23 -8.11 -15.27
CA ASN A 161 10.51 -7.76 -16.66
C ASN A 161 10.35 -6.25 -16.87
N GLN A 162 10.93 -5.74 -17.96
CA GLN A 162 10.69 -4.37 -18.42
C GLN A 162 9.88 -4.37 -19.70
N SER A 163 8.92 -3.45 -19.81
CA SER A 163 8.17 -3.22 -21.04
C SER A 163 7.82 -1.74 -21.20
N PRO A 164 7.46 -1.30 -22.42
CA PRO A 164 6.91 0.03 -22.63
C PRO A 164 5.65 0.25 -21.79
N LEU A 165 5.50 1.44 -21.23
CA LEU A 165 4.36 1.85 -20.40
C LEU A 165 3.02 1.59 -21.09
N GLY A 166 2.89 1.93 -22.37
CA GLY A 166 1.67 1.70 -23.14
C GLY A 166 1.30 0.21 -23.21
N LYS A 167 2.31 -0.66 -23.35
CA LYS A 167 2.12 -2.12 -23.33
C LYS A 167 1.72 -2.60 -21.94
N ALA A 168 2.41 -2.14 -20.89
CA ALA A 168 2.08 -2.50 -19.51
C ALA A 168 0.63 -2.17 -19.14
N VAL A 169 0.15 -0.96 -19.50
CA VAL A 169 -1.24 -0.55 -19.30
C VAL A 169 -2.21 -1.50 -20.00
N GLN A 170 -1.90 -1.91 -21.24
CA GLN A 170 -2.75 -2.80 -22.00
C GLN A 170 -2.84 -4.19 -21.37
N LEU A 171 -1.71 -4.76 -20.93
CA LEU A 171 -1.68 -6.07 -20.28
C LEU A 171 -2.54 -6.10 -19.00
N ILE A 172 -2.47 -5.05 -18.16
CA ILE A 172 -3.31 -4.96 -16.96
C ILE A 172 -4.80 -4.88 -17.31
N ARG A 173 -5.17 -4.18 -18.39
CA ARG A 173 -6.57 -4.09 -18.86
C ARG A 173 -7.10 -5.44 -19.35
N ASP A 174 -6.26 -6.19 -20.05
CA ASP A 174 -6.61 -7.47 -20.65
C ASP A 174 -6.67 -8.59 -19.60
N GLY A 175 -6.17 -8.33 -18.39
CA GLY A 175 -6.29 -9.22 -17.24
C GLY A 175 -5.15 -10.20 -17.09
N ASP A 176 -3.94 -9.81 -17.53
CA ASP A 176 -2.68 -10.50 -17.19
C ASP A 176 -2.42 -10.57 -15.67
#